data_AF-N6TYH6-F1
#
_entry.id   AF-N6TYH6-F1
#
_cell.length_a   1.000
_cell.length_b   1.000
_cell.length_c   1.000
_cell.angle_alpha   90.00
_cell.angle_beta   90.00
_cell.angle_gamma   90.00
#
_symmetry.space_group_name_H-M   'P 1'
#
loop_
_entity.id
_entity.type
_entity.pdbx_description
1 polymer ?
#
loop_
_entity_poly.entity_id
_entity_poly.type
_entity_poly.pdbx_seq_one_letter_code
_entity_poly.pdbx_strand_id
1 'polypeptide(L)'
;MKRVFVTVGTTKFPKLIDAITRSTTLKTLQDRGYNFVQVQTGRDFQGVNLEAEIKATVEQQGTSWTVQLADCSLTLKYHEYFEHFEEEIRAADLVISHAGAGSCLDALRLNKPLIVVINEDLMDNHQTELAKQLEKNGHVYFCVPSTLAATLRFDLTKLVPYPKIDEKLFANYLDKTVKPLVLHRSTRMQCGQTIVSVAQFTATNDKNANLQTVSRLVQNASSQGAKACDYISRNKDELIALSEPLDGPLMTAYKTLARSFNVWLSIGGFHQKLEGNRVCNSHVLINHEGTILGQYRKIHLFDVSIPDKNIHLKESDAITAGSSILPPCSTPAGNNAQCYDLRFPEQSTILRSEGADILTFPSAFTRETGQVHWEPLLKARAIENQCYVVAAAQYGEHNESRISFGQSMIIDPMGKVIAECPKYSAECPTNESIAVATIDLELVANARKNMPVFSHRRNDIYSLNTIRTKEDIKDDRMYSFADKSIPGSTVFYKSAYCFAFTNIRCVVPGHVLVSTIRRVQRLHDMTQEEIADLFQTAVKISKIMEAAYQAASSTVCVQDGEYAGQTVPQVHVHILPRKKGDFANNDDIYSRLADQDRDTNPTSRRTLQEQVEEAAYLRTFFL
;
A
#
# COMPACT_ATOMS: atom_id res chain seq x y z
N MET A 1 -46.48 -35.92 10.38
CA MET A 1 -45.90 -36.20 9.04
C MET A 1 -44.44 -35.80 9.13
N LYS A 2 -43.51 -36.72 8.86
CA LYS A 2 -42.07 -36.44 8.97
C LYS A 2 -41.53 -36.14 7.58
N ARG A 3 -41.07 -34.91 7.36
CA ARG A 3 -40.77 -34.35 6.04
C ARG A 3 -39.26 -34.24 5.81
N VAL A 4 -38.82 -34.68 4.63
CA VAL A 4 -37.47 -34.42 4.12
C VAL A 4 -37.55 -33.37 3.03
N PHE A 5 -36.69 -32.37 3.08
CA PHE A 5 -36.54 -31.40 2.00
C PHE A 5 -35.18 -31.57 1.32
N VAL A 6 -35.20 -31.84 0.02
CA VAL A 6 -34.01 -32.01 -0.81
C VAL A 6 -33.86 -30.77 -1.69
N THR A 7 -32.70 -30.11 -1.66
CA THR A 7 -32.45 -28.90 -2.47
C THR A 7 -31.13 -28.96 -3.23
N VAL A 8 -31.20 -28.55 -4.50
CA VAL A 8 -30.03 -28.27 -5.37
C VAL A 8 -29.76 -26.77 -5.54
N GLY A 9 -30.51 -25.92 -4.83
CA GLY A 9 -30.47 -24.46 -4.97
C GLY A 9 -30.82 -24.00 -6.40
N THR A 10 -30.00 -23.11 -6.95
CA THR A 10 -30.14 -22.60 -8.34
C THR A 10 -29.34 -23.42 -9.36
N THR A 11 -28.62 -24.45 -8.92
CA THR A 11 -27.76 -25.29 -9.77
C THR A 11 -28.48 -26.55 -10.26
N LYS A 12 -27.95 -27.19 -11.30
CA LYS A 12 -28.41 -28.51 -11.76
C LYS A 12 -27.57 -29.60 -11.10
N PHE A 13 -28.21 -30.56 -10.44
CA PHE A 13 -27.51 -31.72 -9.88
C PHE A 13 -28.30 -33.03 -10.05
N PRO A 14 -28.42 -33.53 -11.30
CA PRO A 14 -29.24 -34.71 -11.61
C PRO A 14 -28.86 -35.95 -10.79
N LYS A 15 -27.55 -36.16 -10.56
CA LYS A 15 -27.05 -37.29 -9.76
C LYS A 15 -27.60 -37.33 -8.33
N LEU A 16 -27.86 -36.18 -7.71
CA LEU A 16 -28.50 -36.14 -6.38
C LEU A 16 -29.97 -36.51 -6.48
N ILE A 17 -30.68 -36.01 -7.48
CA ILE A 17 -32.09 -36.34 -7.71
C ILE A 17 -32.25 -37.85 -7.93
N ASP A 18 -31.41 -38.43 -8.78
CA ASP A 18 -31.37 -39.88 -9.02
C ASP A 18 -31.00 -40.67 -7.75
N ALA A 19 -30.06 -40.18 -6.94
CA ALA A 19 -29.68 -40.85 -5.70
C ALA A 19 -30.81 -40.90 -4.66
N ILE A 20 -31.69 -39.89 -4.64
CA ILE A 20 -32.89 -39.86 -3.78
C ILE A 20 -33.94 -40.87 -4.23
N THR A 21 -34.06 -41.12 -5.53
CA THR A 21 -35.07 -42.03 -6.10
C THR A 21 -34.67 -43.50 -6.12
N ARG A 22 -33.44 -43.84 -5.73
CA ARG A 22 -32.99 -45.23 -5.57
C ARG A 22 -33.78 -45.95 -4.48
N SER A 23 -34.16 -47.19 -4.74
CA SER A 23 -34.88 -48.08 -3.79
C SER A 23 -34.20 -48.15 -2.41
N THR A 24 -32.87 -48.22 -2.38
CA THR A 24 -32.06 -48.24 -1.15
C THR A 24 -32.19 -46.98 -0.30
N THR A 25 -32.24 -45.80 -0.93
CA THR A 25 -32.42 -44.51 -0.25
C THR A 25 -33.84 -44.36 0.27
N LEU A 26 -34.84 -44.67 -0.57
CA LEU A 26 -36.26 -44.58 -0.21
C LEU A 26 -36.60 -45.49 0.98
N LYS A 27 -36.12 -46.73 0.96
CA LYS A 27 -36.28 -47.67 2.07
C LYS A 27 -35.61 -47.15 3.35
N THR A 28 -34.40 -46.59 3.24
CA THR A 28 -33.71 -46.01 4.40
C THR A 28 -34.46 -44.81 5.00
N LEU A 29 -35.07 -43.96 4.16
CA LEU A 29 -35.91 -42.85 4.64
C LEU A 29 -37.17 -43.37 5.35
N GLN A 30 -37.80 -44.41 4.80
CA GLN A 30 -38.96 -45.04 5.41
C GLN A 30 -38.62 -45.69 6.76
N ASP A 31 -37.50 -46.42 6.85
CA ASP A 31 -37.03 -47.05 8.09
C ASP A 31 -36.78 -46.02 9.21
N ARG A 32 -36.48 -44.77 8.84
CA ARG A 32 -36.35 -43.63 9.78
C ARG A 32 -37.65 -42.90 10.11
N GLY A 33 -38.76 -43.37 9.54
CA GLY A 33 -40.11 -42.85 9.77
C GLY A 33 -40.45 -41.60 8.96
N TYR A 34 -39.71 -41.30 7.89
CA TYR A 34 -40.11 -40.26 6.94
C TYR A 34 -41.21 -40.78 6.03
N ASN A 35 -42.22 -39.93 5.77
CA ASN A 35 -43.38 -40.26 4.93
C ASN A 35 -43.62 -39.24 3.81
N PHE A 36 -42.79 -38.20 3.74
CA PHE A 36 -42.86 -37.21 2.69
C PHE A 36 -41.47 -36.68 2.31
N VAL A 37 -41.18 -36.65 1.01
CA VAL A 37 -39.94 -36.09 0.47
C VAL A 37 -40.30 -35.01 -0.54
N GLN A 38 -39.91 -33.78 -0.22
CA GLN A 38 -40.07 -32.62 -1.09
C GLN A 38 -38.73 -32.35 -1.77
N VAL A 39 -38.68 -32.37 -3.11
CA VAL A 39 -37.46 -32.26 -3.89
C VAL A 39 -37.50 -31.02 -4.77
N GLN A 40 -36.51 -30.14 -4.59
CA GLN A 40 -36.22 -29.07 -5.53
C GLN A 40 -35.31 -29.60 -6.63
N THR A 41 -35.78 -29.61 -7.88
CA THR A 41 -35.07 -30.22 -9.02
C THR A 41 -34.17 -29.23 -9.78
N GLY A 42 -34.36 -27.93 -9.59
CA GLY A 42 -33.74 -26.90 -10.43
C GLY A 42 -34.44 -26.77 -11.79
N ARG A 43 -33.87 -25.94 -12.69
CA ARG A 43 -34.45 -25.66 -14.03
C ARG A 43 -34.25 -26.85 -14.99
N ASP A 44 -35.21 -27.02 -15.91
CA ASP A 44 -35.20 -28.03 -16.99
C ASP A 44 -35.30 -29.49 -16.51
N PHE A 45 -36.15 -29.75 -15.51
CA PHE A 45 -36.37 -31.12 -15.02
C PHE A 45 -37.23 -31.92 -16.01
N GLN A 46 -36.65 -32.96 -16.61
CA GLN A 46 -37.27 -33.70 -17.72
C GLN A 46 -38.23 -34.83 -17.30
N GLY A 47 -38.44 -35.05 -15.99
CA GLY A 47 -39.37 -36.03 -15.46
C GLY A 47 -38.77 -36.92 -14.37
N VAL A 48 -39.63 -37.72 -13.73
CA VAL A 48 -39.24 -38.60 -12.62
C VAL A 48 -38.59 -39.87 -13.17
N ASN A 49 -37.36 -40.15 -12.75
CA ASN A 49 -36.65 -41.39 -13.06
C ASN A 49 -36.70 -42.34 -11.85
N LEU A 50 -37.51 -43.40 -11.94
CA LEU A 50 -37.64 -44.46 -10.92
C LEU A 50 -36.99 -45.74 -11.44
N GLU A 51 -36.38 -46.51 -10.54
CA GLU A 51 -35.88 -47.85 -10.86
C GLU A 51 -37.06 -48.76 -11.29
N ALA A 52 -36.83 -49.63 -12.29
CA ALA A 52 -37.87 -50.45 -12.92
C ALA A 52 -38.65 -51.37 -11.96
N GLU A 53 -38.10 -51.62 -10.78
CA GLU A 53 -38.67 -52.47 -9.72
C GLU A 53 -39.67 -51.70 -8.82
N ILE A 54 -39.72 -50.36 -8.91
CA ILE A 54 -40.55 -49.50 -8.06
C ILE A 54 -41.91 -49.29 -8.71
N LYS A 55 -42.97 -49.83 -8.10
CA LYS A 55 -44.35 -49.52 -8.49
C LYS A 55 -44.78 -48.19 -7.90
N ALA A 56 -45.18 -47.23 -8.74
CA ALA A 56 -45.62 -45.91 -8.31
C ALA A 56 -46.71 -45.32 -9.21
N THR A 57 -47.57 -44.50 -8.62
CA THR A 57 -48.50 -43.62 -9.34
C THR A 57 -47.86 -42.24 -9.45
N VAL A 58 -47.79 -41.71 -10.67
CA VAL A 58 -47.20 -40.40 -10.96
C VAL A 58 -48.29 -39.46 -11.46
N GLU A 59 -48.51 -38.36 -10.74
CA GLU A 59 -49.43 -37.29 -11.13
C GLU A 59 -48.64 -36.01 -11.40
N GLN A 60 -48.91 -35.38 -12.55
CA GLN A 60 -48.29 -34.11 -12.93
C GLN A 60 -49.33 -32.97 -12.85
N GLN A 61 -48.98 -31.89 -12.16
CA GLN A 61 -49.76 -30.64 -12.14
C GLN A 61 -48.83 -29.46 -12.42
N GLY A 62 -48.92 -28.92 -13.64
CA GLY A 62 -48.01 -27.85 -14.10
C GLY A 62 -46.54 -28.31 -14.13
N THR A 63 -45.67 -27.58 -13.45
CA THR A 63 -44.23 -27.88 -13.29
C THR A 63 -43.92 -28.78 -12.09
N SER A 64 -44.96 -29.27 -11.39
CA SER A 64 -44.81 -30.12 -10.21
C SER A 64 -45.24 -31.57 -10.47
N TRP A 65 -44.51 -32.50 -9.87
CA TRP A 65 -44.76 -33.93 -9.99
C TRP A 65 -44.97 -34.53 -8.61
N THR A 66 -46.02 -35.33 -8.44
CA THR A 66 -46.30 -36.10 -7.23
C THR A 66 -46.18 -37.58 -7.54
N VAL A 67 -45.37 -38.28 -6.77
CA VAL A 67 -45.12 -39.71 -6.92
C VAL A 67 -45.54 -40.40 -5.64
N GLN A 68 -46.54 -41.26 -5.76
CA GLN A 68 -47.02 -42.08 -4.66
C GLN A 68 -46.56 -43.52 -4.90
N LEU A 69 -45.71 -44.02 -4.01
CA LEU A 69 -45.16 -45.36 -4.11
C LEU A 69 -46.23 -46.38 -3.67
N ALA A 70 -46.45 -47.44 -4.46
CA ALA A 70 -47.51 -48.42 -4.21
C ALA A 70 -47.21 -49.32 -2.99
N ASP A 71 -45.92 -49.58 -2.75
CA ASP A 71 -45.46 -50.54 -1.73
C ASP A 71 -45.03 -49.84 -0.41
N CYS A 72 -45.14 -48.51 -0.31
CA CYS A 72 -44.80 -47.78 0.90
C CYS A 72 -45.59 -46.49 1.10
N SER A 73 -45.75 -46.06 2.36
CA SER A 73 -46.47 -44.83 2.74
C SER A 73 -45.66 -43.54 2.52
N LEU A 74 -44.76 -43.54 1.53
CA LEU A 74 -43.84 -42.44 1.23
C LEU A 74 -44.32 -41.72 -0.03
N THR A 75 -44.55 -40.42 0.08
CA THR A 75 -44.90 -39.57 -1.06
C THR A 75 -43.73 -38.68 -1.44
N LEU A 76 -43.37 -38.64 -2.72
CA LEU A 76 -42.37 -37.72 -3.25
C LEU A 76 -43.04 -36.61 -4.04
N LYS A 77 -42.60 -35.37 -3.83
CA LYS A 77 -43.11 -34.21 -4.55
C LYS A 77 -41.95 -33.41 -5.12
N TYR A 78 -41.95 -33.21 -6.43
CA TYR A 78 -40.90 -32.50 -7.17
C TYR A 78 -41.40 -31.14 -7.62
N HIS A 79 -40.59 -30.11 -7.42
CA HIS A 79 -40.83 -28.77 -7.92
C HIS A 79 -39.52 -28.17 -8.42
N GLU A 80 -39.57 -27.42 -9.52
CA GLU A 80 -38.37 -26.77 -10.06
C GLU A 80 -37.86 -25.65 -9.14
N TYR A 81 -38.78 -24.87 -8.56
CA TYR A 81 -38.49 -23.71 -7.74
C TYR A 81 -39.54 -23.49 -6.64
N PHE A 82 -39.14 -22.84 -5.55
CA PHE A 82 -40.01 -22.46 -4.44
C PHE A 82 -39.88 -20.97 -4.18
N GLU A 83 -40.99 -20.22 -4.29
CA GLU A 83 -41.02 -18.78 -3.96
C GLU A 83 -40.78 -18.53 -2.47
N HIS A 84 -41.23 -19.44 -1.61
CA HIS A 84 -41.05 -19.38 -0.15
C HIS A 84 -40.10 -20.46 0.36
N PHE A 85 -38.87 -20.46 -0.16
CA PHE A 85 -37.83 -21.46 0.13
C PHE A 85 -37.57 -21.69 1.64
N GLU A 86 -37.58 -20.62 2.44
CA GLU A 86 -37.34 -20.70 3.88
C GLU A 86 -38.46 -21.43 4.63
N GLU A 87 -39.71 -21.35 4.16
CA GLU A 87 -40.86 -22.03 4.77
C GLU A 87 -40.78 -23.55 4.59
N GLU A 88 -40.29 -24.01 3.43
CA GLU A 88 -40.06 -25.45 3.19
C GLU A 88 -38.97 -26.01 4.10
N ILE A 89 -37.88 -25.25 4.33
CA ILE A 89 -36.85 -25.63 5.30
C ILE A 89 -37.44 -25.67 6.73
N ARG A 90 -38.26 -24.70 7.12
CA ARG A 90 -38.93 -24.69 8.44
C ARG A 90 -39.87 -25.88 8.62
N ALA A 91 -40.58 -26.28 7.57
CA ALA A 91 -41.49 -27.43 7.60
C ALA A 91 -40.78 -28.79 7.56
N ALA A 92 -39.50 -28.83 7.17
CA ALA A 92 -38.72 -30.05 7.11
C ALA A 92 -38.18 -30.49 8.48
N ASP A 93 -38.13 -31.81 8.69
CA ASP A 93 -37.45 -32.45 9.82
C ASP A 93 -35.99 -32.80 9.49
N LEU A 94 -35.67 -32.91 8.20
CA LEU A 94 -34.33 -33.13 7.66
C LEU A 94 -34.17 -32.38 6.34
N VAL A 95 -33.04 -31.70 6.18
CA VAL A 95 -32.63 -31.08 4.93
C VAL A 95 -31.47 -31.87 4.31
N ILE A 96 -31.59 -32.19 3.03
CA ILE A 96 -30.51 -32.75 2.21
C ILE A 96 -30.20 -31.72 1.14
N SER A 97 -29.02 -31.11 1.21
CA SER A 97 -28.65 -30.01 0.31
C SER A 97 -27.41 -30.36 -0.48
N HIS A 98 -27.37 -29.92 -1.73
CA HIS A 98 -26.09 -29.69 -2.40
C HIS A 98 -25.20 -28.75 -1.56
N ALA A 99 -23.87 -28.85 -1.68
CA ALA A 99 -22.87 -28.03 -0.99
C ALA A 99 -22.85 -26.53 -1.38
N GLY A 100 -24.00 -25.96 -1.76
CA GLY A 100 -24.16 -24.53 -1.99
C GLY A 100 -24.23 -23.78 -0.65
N ALA A 101 -23.43 -22.72 -0.52
CA ALA A 101 -23.30 -21.96 0.74
C ALA A 101 -24.63 -21.38 1.24
N GLY A 102 -25.48 -20.84 0.35
CA GLY A 102 -26.77 -20.26 0.72
C GLY A 102 -27.71 -21.26 1.39
N SER A 103 -28.05 -22.34 0.68
CA SER A 103 -28.96 -23.39 1.19
C SER A 103 -28.45 -24.06 2.47
N CYS A 104 -27.13 -24.28 2.57
CA CYS A 104 -26.53 -24.85 3.79
C CYS A 104 -26.68 -23.89 4.98
N LEU A 105 -26.38 -22.60 4.78
CA LEU A 105 -26.48 -21.60 5.84
C LEU A 105 -27.92 -21.38 6.30
N ASP A 106 -28.90 -21.41 5.40
CA ASP A 106 -30.31 -21.22 5.77
C ASP A 106 -30.84 -22.41 6.59
N ALA A 107 -30.48 -23.64 6.24
CA ALA A 107 -30.80 -24.82 7.04
C ALA A 107 -30.15 -24.78 8.43
N LEU A 108 -28.87 -24.39 8.50
CA LEU A 108 -28.12 -24.25 9.75
C LEU A 108 -28.67 -23.13 10.64
N ARG A 109 -29.04 -21.97 10.07
CA ARG A 109 -29.67 -20.85 10.78
C ARG A 109 -31.00 -21.24 11.44
N LEU A 110 -31.77 -22.10 10.77
CA LEU A 110 -33.05 -22.61 11.27
C LEU A 110 -32.89 -23.84 12.19
N ASN A 111 -31.66 -24.20 12.56
CA ASN A 111 -31.33 -25.37 13.39
C ASN A 111 -31.92 -26.68 12.87
N LYS A 112 -31.94 -26.84 11.54
CA LYS A 112 -32.42 -28.08 10.91
C LYS A 112 -31.26 -29.06 10.75
N PRO A 113 -31.46 -30.36 11.04
CA PRO A 113 -30.49 -31.40 10.68
C PRO A 113 -30.19 -31.33 9.19
N LEU A 114 -28.91 -31.28 8.83
CA LEU A 114 -28.44 -31.07 7.47
C LEU A 114 -27.46 -32.16 7.04
N ILE A 115 -27.76 -32.78 5.91
CA ILE A 115 -26.82 -33.63 5.17
C ILE A 115 -26.40 -32.88 3.90
N VAL A 116 -25.10 -32.70 3.72
CA VAL A 116 -24.52 -32.04 2.55
C VAL A 116 -24.10 -33.09 1.53
N VAL A 117 -24.56 -32.96 0.28
CA VAL A 117 -24.16 -33.85 -0.82
C VAL A 117 -23.25 -33.08 -1.77
N ILE A 118 -22.02 -33.56 -1.91
CA ILE A 118 -21.00 -32.96 -2.76
C ILE A 118 -21.24 -33.38 -4.21
N ASN A 119 -21.22 -32.41 -5.12
CA ASN A 119 -21.23 -32.68 -6.55
C ASN A 119 -19.81 -32.89 -7.06
N GLU A 120 -19.46 -34.15 -7.34
CA GLU A 120 -18.13 -34.52 -7.84
C GLU A 120 -17.87 -34.04 -9.27
N ASP A 121 -18.90 -33.61 -10.02
CA ASP A 121 -18.78 -33.14 -11.40
C ASP A 121 -18.51 -31.63 -11.50
N LEU A 122 -18.69 -30.87 -10.42
CA LEU A 122 -18.40 -29.43 -10.40
C LEU A 122 -16.92 -29.23 -10.01
N MET A 123 -16.12 -28.75 -10.97
CA MET A 123 -14.72 -28.39 -10.75
C MET A 123 -14.63 -27.11 -9.90
N ASP A 124 -14.55 -27.24 -8.58
CA ASP A 124 -13.97 -26.26 -7.63
C ASP A 124 -13.89 -26.87 -6.21
N ASN A 125 -12.73 -26.77 -5.56
CA ASN A 125 -12.48 -27.40 -4.24
C ASN A 125 -13.30 -26.77 -3.07
N HIS A 126 -13.89 -25.60 -3.29
CA HIS A 126 -14.53 -24.78 -2.26
C HIS A 126 -15.76 -25.44 -1.61
N GLN A 127 -16.54 -26.20 -2.38
CA GLN A 127 -17.72 -26.93 -1.87
C GLN A 127 -17.30 -28.05 -0.91
N THR A 128 -16.23 -28.75 -1.25
CA THR A 128 -15.67 -29.84 -0.45
C THR A 128 -15.02 -29.30 0.82
N GLU A 129 -14.32 -28.17 0.72
CA GLU A 129 -13.70 -27.50 1.86
C GLU A 129 -14.73 -27.03 2.90
N LEU A 130 -15.81 -26.39 2.44
CA LEU A 130 -16.91 -25.96 3.31
C LEU A 130 -17.57 -27.15 4.03
N ALA A 131 -17.92 -28.20 3.28
CA ALA A 131 -18.56 -29.40 3.84
C ALA A 131 -17.67 -30.11 4.88
N LYS A 132 -16.38 -30.28 4.55
CA LYS A 132 -15.38 -30.86 5.47
C LYS A 132 -15.23 -30.04 6.75
N GLN A 133 -15.20 -28.72 6.64
CA GLN A 133 -15.03 -27.86 7.80
C GLN A 133 -16.28 -27.86 8.71
N LEU A 134 -17.48 -27.87 8.13
CA LEU A 134 -18.73 -27.97 8.89
C LEU A 134 -18.87 -29.33 9.59
N GLU A 135 -18.47 -30.43 8.94
CA GLU A 135 -18.46 -31.75 9.58
C GLU A 135 -17.40 -31.86 10.68
N LYS A 136 -16.20 -31.31 10.46
CA LYS A 136 -15.13 -31.27 11.49
C LYS A 136 -15.60 -30.55 12.77
N ASN A 137 -16.45 -29.54 12.60
CA ASN A 137 -17.06 -28.81 13.72
C ASN A 137 -18.33 -29.47 14.27
N GLY A 138 -18.76 -30.60 13.69
CA GLY A 138 -19.90 -31.40 14.14
C GLY A 138 -21.27 -30.86 13.71
N HIS A 139 -21.34 -29.90 12.77
CA HIS A 139 -22.60 -29.25 12.39
C HIS A 139 -23.40 -30.00 11.32
N VAL A 140 -22.72 -30.74 10.44
CA VAL A 140 -23.34 -31.48 9.33
C VAL A 140 -22.68 -32.84 9.17
N TYR A 141 -23.35 -33.75 8.47
CA TYR A 141 -22.68 -34.86 7.79
C TYR A 141 -22.57 -34.54 6.31
N PHE A 142 -21.48 -34.94 5.66
CA PHE A 142 -21.39 -34.83 4.21
C PHE A 142 -21.20 -36.19 3.53
N CYS A 143 -21.60 -36.27 2.26
CA CYS A 143 -21.46 -37.46 1.43
C CYS A 143 -21.42 -37.10 -0.05
N VAL A 144 -21.29 -38.12 -0.89
CA VAL A 144 -21.46 -38.04 -2.35
C VAL A 144 -22.74 -38.81 -2.72
N PRO A 145 -23.32 -38.61 -3.92
CA PRO A 145 -24.58 -39.26 -4.28
C PRO A 145 -24.57 -40.79 -4.14
N SER A 146 -23.43 -41.44 -4.36
CA SER A 146 -23.27 -42.89 -4.22
C SER A 146 -23.35 -43.39 -2.77
N THR A 147 -23.02 -42.56 -1.77
CA THR A 147 -22.96 -42.94 -0.35
C THR A 147 -24.11 -42.39 0.49
N LEU A 148 -25.02 -41.61 -0.11
CA LEU A 148 -26.14 -40.95 0.57
C LEU A 148 -26.99 -41.89 1.45
N ALA A 149 -27.34 -43.09 0.94
CA ALA A 149 -28.13 -44.06 1.70
C ALA A 149 -27.42 -44.54 2.98
N ALA A 150 -26.08 -44.63 2.97
CA ALA A 150 -25.30 -44.99 4.15
C ALA A 150 -25.28 -43.85 5.17
N THR A 151 -25.04 -42.62 4.73
CA THR A 151 -25.02 -41.42 5.58
C THR A 151 -26.37 -41.15 6.23
N LEU A 152 -27.49 -41.45 5.54
CA LEU A 152 -28.82 -41.35 6.11
C LEU A 152 -29.03 -42.25 7.35
N ARG A 153 -28.21 -43.28 7.57
CA ARG A 153 -28.26 -44.14 8.77
C ARG A 153 -27.56 -43.53 9.98
N PHE A 154 -26.79 -42.46 9.81
CA PHE A 154 -26.09 -41.82 10.91
C PHE A 154 -27.06 -41.15 11.89
N ASP A 155 -26.63 -41.02 13.14
CA ASP A 155 -27.45 -40.43 14.19
C ASP A 155 -27.43 -38.91 14.11
N LEU A 156 -28.47 -38.33 13.48
CA LEU A 156 -28.62 -36.89 13.29
C LEU A 156 -28.78 -36.11 14.61
N THR A 157 -29.08 -36.78 15.73
CA THR A 157 -29.19 -36.11 17.04
C THR A 157 -27.83 -35.69 17.60
N LYS A 158 -26.73 -36.20 17.03
CA LYS A 158 -25.36 -35.86 17.42
C LYS A 158 -24.84 -34.58 16.77
N LEU A 159 -25.60 -33.98 15.86
CA LEU A 159 -25.21 -32.73 15.20
C LEU A 159 -25.29 -31.55 16.17
N VAL A 160 -24.22 -30.76 16.22
CA VAL A 160 -24.10 -29.57 17.05
C VAL A 160 -24.84 -28.41 16.37
N PRO A 161 -25.78 -27.72 17.05
CA PRO A 161 -26.46 -26.55 16.49
C PRO A 161 -25.46 -25.48 16.03
N TYR A 162 -25.74 -24.84 14.90
CA TYR A 162 -24.87 -23.79 14.38
C TYR A 162 -24.97 -22.54 15.27
N PRO A 163 -23.86 -21.89 15.64
CA PRO A 163 -23.88 -20.74 16.53
C PRO A 163 -24.68 -19.57 15.92
N LYS A 164 -25.38 -18.80 16.77
CA LYS A 164 -26.05 -17.57 16.34
C LYS A 164 -25.02 -16.59 15.77
N ILE A 165 -25.40 -15.88 14.70
CA ILE A 165 -24.55 -14.88 14.06
C ILE A 165 -24.24 -13.78 15.07
N ASP A 166 -22.96 -13.58 15.36
CA ASP A 166 -22.48 -12.40 16.08
C ASP A 166 -22.01 -11.37 15.04
N GLU A 167 -22.84 -10.35 14.83
CA GLU A 167 -22.54 -9.25 13.90
C GLU A 167 -21.26 -8.49 14.27
N LYS A 168 -20.85 -8.56 15.55
CA LYS A 168 -19.61 -7.93 16.02
C LYS A 168 -18.38 -8.73 15.64
N LEU A 169 -18.48 -10.04 15.39
CA LEU A 169 -17.34 -10.88 15.04
C LEU A 169 -16.75 -10.48 13.68
N PHE A 170 -17.60 -10.18 12.70
CA PHE A 170 -17.16 -9.66 11.41
C PHE A 170 -16.59 -8.25 11.52
N ALA A 171 -17.24 -7.36 12.28
CA ALA A 171 -16.73 -6.02 12.55
C ALA A 171 -15.36 -6.08 13.28
N ASN A 172 -15.20 -6.96 14.26
CA ASN A 172 -13.96 -7.19 14.99
C ASN A 172 -12.89 -7.83 14.11
N TYR A 173 -13.26 -8.72 13.21
CA TYR A 173 -12.33 -9.29 12.22
C TYR A 173 -11.89 -8.22 11.21
N LEU A 174 -12.80 -7.39 10.71
CA LEU A 174 -12.50 -6.24 9.87
C LEU A 174 -11.58 -5.27 10.61
N ASP A 175 -11.89 -4.93 11.86
CA ASP A 175 -11.03 -4.12 12.70
C ASP A 175 -9.65 -4.78 12.87
N LYS A 176 -9.58 -6.07 13.16
CA LYS A 176 -8.30 -6.78 13.36
C LYS A 176 -7.48 -6.93 12.09
N THR A 177 -8.12 -7.04 10.93
CA THR A 177 -7.46 -7.34 9.64
C THR A 177 -7.15 -6.06 8.87
N VAL A 178 -8.05 -5.08 8.96
CA VAL A 178 -7.97 -3.80 8.23
C VAL A 178 -7.34 -2.70 9.08
N LYS A 179 -7.53 -2.63 10.42
CA LYS A 179 -6.82 -1.60 11.22
C LYS A 179 -5.31 -1.67 11.05
N PRO A 180 -4.61 -2.82 11.03
CA PRO A 180 -3.16 -2.82 10.83
C PRO A 180 -2.74 -2.24 9.47
N LEU A 181 -3.56 -2.44 8.44
CA LEU A 181 -3.33 -1.93 7.08
C LEU A 181 -3.61 -0.42 6.96
N VAL A 182 -4.56 0.09 7.76
CA VAL A 182 -4.90 1.52 7.82
C VAL A 182 -4.02 2.28 8.82
N LEU A 183 -3.56 1.64 9.90
CA LEU A 183 -2.73 2.25 10.96
C LEU A 183 -1.29 2.53 10.53
N HIS A 184 -0.81 1.98 9.40
CA HIS A 184 0.44 2.45 8.79
C HIS A 184 0.28 3.70 7.92
N ARG A 185 -0.95 4.20 7.70
CA ARG A 185 -1.22 5.44 6.95
C ARG A 185 -2.15 6.43 7.66
N SER A 186 -2.75 6.05 8.78
CA SER A 186 -3.64 6.91 9.54
C SER A 186 -3.35 6.77 11.02
N THR A 187 -2.32 7.48 11.49
CA THR A 187 -2.50 8.23 12.72
C THR A 187 -3.81 9.01 12.55
N ARG A 188 -4.80 8.75 13.40
CA ARG A 188 -5.94 9.69 13.53
C ARG A 188 -5.31 11.07 13.76
N MET A 189 -5.31 11.89 12.71
CA MET A 189 -4.92 13.28 12.83
C MET A 189 -5.83 13.89 13.89
N GLN A 190 -5.27 14.67 14.80
CA GLN A 190 -6.08 15.52 15.65
C GLN A 190 -7.01 16.31 14.72
N CYS A 191 -8.30 16.03 14.80
CA CYS A 191 -9.33 16.97 14.39
C CYS A 191 -9.14 18.16 15.32
N GLY A 192 -8.52 19.23 14.79
CA GLY A 192 -8.06 20.34 15.60
C GLY A 192 -7.53 21.46 14.73
N GLN A 193 -7.95 22.67 15.08
CA GLN A 193 -7.35 23.91 14.61
C GLN A 193 -6.00 24.10 15.31
N THR A 194 -4.94 24.29 14.54
CA THR A 194 -3.59 24.50 15.08
C THR A 194 -3.06 25.84 14.62
N ILE A 195 -2.54 26.64 15.55
CA ILE A 195 -1.97 27.94 15.23
C ILE A 195 -0.53 27.75 14.73
N VAL A 196 -0.22 28.33 13.57
CA VAL A 196 1.09 28.31 12.94
C VAL A 196 1.57 29.74 12.72
N SER A 197 2.84 29.97 13.02
CA SER A 197 3.52 31.23 12.77
C SER A 197 4.54 31.08 11.63
N VAL A 198 4.67 32.10 10.81
CA VAL A 198 5.75 32.21 9.82
C VAL A 198 6.54 33.47 10.12
N ALA A 199 7.86 33.32 10.26
CA ALA A 199 8.73 34.44 10.60
C ALA A 199 9.57 34.88 9.39
N GLN A 200 9.89 36.15 9.40
CA GLN A 200 10.72 36.82 8.43
C GLN A 200 11.78 37.65 9.14
N PHE A 201 13.02 37.57 8.67
CA PHE A 201 14.05 38.49 9.12
C PHE A 201 15.14 38.73 8.07
N THR A 202 16.05 39.66 8.35
CA THR A 202 17.23 39.94 7.54
C THR A 202 18.46 39.27 8.13
N ALA A 203 18.76 38.04 7.71
CA ALA A 203 19.95 37.33 8.20
C ALA A 203 21.24 37.91 7.61
N THR A 204 22.29 38.00 8.41
CA THR A 204 23.64 38.39 7.97
C THR A 204 24.60 37.20 8.11
N ASN A 205 25.91 37.44 8.04
CA ASN A 205 26.93 36.44 8.32
C ASN A 205 27.22 36.26 9.83
N ASP A 206 26.59 37.04 10.70
CA ASP A 206 26.71 36.88 12.16
C ASP A 206 25.66 35.89 12.69
N LYS A 207 26.08 34.63 12.87
CA LYS A 207 25.22 33.55 13.37
C LYS A 207 24.64 33.83 14.76
N ASN A 208 25.39 34.51 15.63
CA ASN A 208 24.92 34.78 17.00
C ASN A 208 23.83 35.85 16.99
N ALA A 209 24.02 36.92 16.21
CA ALA A 209 22.99 37.94 16.02
C ALA A 209 21.72 37.35 15.39
N ASN A 210 21.87 36.54 14.34
CA ASN A 210 20.75 35.85 13.70
C ASN A 210 20.00 34.95 14.70
N LEU A 211 20.72 34.16 15.50
CA LEU A 211 20.13 33.29 16.54
C LEU A 211 19.37 34.10 17.61
N GLN A 212 19.88 35.26 18.02
CA GLN A 212 19.19 36.15 18.95
C GLN A 212 17.88 36.69 18.35
N THR A 213 17.90 37.10 17.08
CA THR A 213 16.68 37.50 16.36
C THR A 213 15.69 36.36 16.26
N VAL A 214 16.14 35.15 15.86
CA VAL A 214 15.26 33.97 15.83
C VAL A 214 14.69 33.67 17.21
N SER A 215 15.50 33.77 18.26
CA SER A 215 15.05 33.54 19.64
C SER A 215 13.94 34.51 20.05
N ARG A 216 14.08 35.80 19.75
CA ARG A 216 13.03 36.81 19.97
C ARG A 216 11.77 36.52 19.15
N LEU A 217 11.93 36.12 17.89
CA LEU A 217 10.80 35.78 17.03
C LEU A 217 10.05 34.55 17.56
N VAL A 218 10.77 33.50 17.99
CA VAL A 218 10.15 32.31 18.59
C VAL A 218 9.44 32.64 19.91
N GLN A 219 10.04 33.50 20.74
CA GLN A 219 9.40 33.97 21.97
C GLN A 219 8.11 34.76 21.67
N ASN A 220 8.14 35.65 20.70
CA ASN A 220 6.98 36.45 20.28
C ASN A 220 5.89 35.59 19.63
N ALA A 221 6.25 34.48 18.98
CA ALA A 221 5.29 33.50 18.48
C ALA A 221 4.55 32.73 19.59
N SER A 222 4.98 32.85 20.86
CA SER A 222 4.29 32.42 22.09
C SER A 222 3.44 31.14 21.96
N SER A 223 4.12 29.97 21.97
CA SER A 223 3.56 28.61 21.85
C SER A 223 3.22 28.12 20.43
N GLN A 224 3.66 28.83 19.39
CA GLN A 224 3.25 28.56 18.00
C GLN A 224 4.49 28.30 17.16
N GLY A 225 4.45 27.22 16.36
CA GLY A 225 5.63 26.75 15.64
C GLY A 225 6.22 27.85 14.75
N ALA A 226 7.51 28.09 14.87
CA ALA A 226 8.22 29.15 14.15
C ALA A 226 9.11 28.57 13.05
N LYS A 227 9.25 29.34 11.96
CA LYS A 227 10.10 28.99 10.82
C LYS A 227 11.21 29.99 10.67
N ALA A 228 12.46 29.53 10.63
CA ALA A 228 13.64 30.40 10.54
C ALA A 228 14.64 29.85 9.51
N CYS A 229 15.45 30.73 8.94
CA CYS A 229 16.63 30.40 8.14
C CYS A 229 17.89 30.80 8.91
N ASP A 230 19.05 30.25 8.58
CA ASP A 230 20.24 30.31 9.44
C ASP A 230 21.08 31.61 9.27
N TYR A 231 21.81 31.73 8.16
CA TYR A 231 22.65 32.89 7.84
C TYR A 231 22.78 33.09 6.32
N ILE A 232 23.24 34.26 5.90
CA ILE A 232 23.61 34.57 4.50
C ILE A 232 25.10 34.90 4.46
N SER A 233 25.90 34.05 3.82
CA SER A 233 27.34 34.29 3.65
C SER A 233 27.63 35.25 2.49
N ARG A 234 28.81 35.86 2.52
CA ARG A 234 29.32 36.78 1.47
C ARG A 234 30.02 36.05 0.34
N ASN A 235 30.64 34.90 0.64
CA ASN A 235 31.37 34.09 -0.33
C ASN A 235 31.39 32.60 0.07
N LYS A 236 32.00 31.78 -0.78
CA LYS A 236 32.09 30.31 -0.61
C LYS A 236 32.94 29.89 0.59
N ASP A 237 34.07 30.55 0.82
CA ASP A 237 34.97 30.18 1.93
C ASP A 237 34.31 30.46 3.28
N GLU A 238 33.63 31.60 3.40
CA GLU A 238 32.81 31.95 4.56
C GLU A 238 31.62 30.98 4.73
N LEU A 239 30.98 30.55 3.65
CA LEU A 239 29.92 29.55 3.70
C LEU A 239 30.40 28.24 4.33
N ILE A 240 31.56 27.74 3.91
CA ILE A 240 32.16 26.51 4.42
C ILE A 240 32.61 26.70 5.88
N ALA A 241 33.23 27.83 6.20
CA ALA A 241 33.72 28.13 7.55
C ALA A 241 32.58 28.25 8.57
N LEU A 242 31.45 28.83 8.18
CA LEU A 242 30.28 29.01 9.06
C LEU A 242 29.38 27.76 9.12
N SER A 243 29.51 26.82 8.19
CA SER A 243 28.68 25.61 8.14
C SER A 243 28.91 24.69 9.35
N GLU A 244 27.85 24.04 9.81
CA GLU A 244 27.88 23.18 11.00
C GLU A 244 27.23 21.82 10.71
N PRO A 245 27.67 20.74 11.38
CA PRO A 245 26.92 19.48 11.38
C PRO A 245 25.63 19.62 12.19
N LEU A 246 24.72 18.63 12.10
CA LEU A 246 23.41 18.67 12.79
C LEU A 246 23.48 18.51 14.32
N ASP A 247 24.64 18.14 14.84
CA ASP A 247 24.98 18.10 16.26
C ASP A 247 25.85 19.30 16.68
N GLY A 248 26.05 20.26 15.77
CA GLY A 248 26.80 21.49 16.04
C GLY A 248 26.13 22.43 17.05
N PRO A 249 26.88 23.46 17.53
CA PRO A 249 26.40 24.43 18.51
C PRO A 249 25.08 25.12 18.14
N LEU A 250 24.93 25.54 16.88
CA LEU A 250 23.75 26.27 16.44
C LEU A 250 22.51 25.38 16.40
N MET A 251 22.63 24.17 15.85
CA MET A 251 21.52 23.21 15.85
C MET A 251 21.14 22.81 17.27
N THR A 252 22.12 22.70 18.18
CA THR A 252 21.88 22.48 19.61
C THR A 252 21.12 23.65 20.25
N ALA A 253 21.43 24.89 19.86
CA ALA A 253 20.68 26.06 20.30
C ALA A 253 19.23 26.04 19.80
N TYR A 254 18.97 25.69 18.53
CA TYR A 254 17.60 25.53 18.02
C TYR A 254 16.82 24.43 18.74
N LYS A 255 17.46 23.28 19.03
CA LYS A 255 16.84 22.20 19.83
C LYS A 255 16.49 22.67 21.23
N THR A 256 17.37 23.46 21.85
CA THR A 256 17.13 24.06 23.17
C THR A 256 15.98 25.05 23.12
N LEU A 257 15.93 25.91 22.09
CA LEU A 257 14.87 26.88 21.88
C LEU A 257 13.49 26.20 21.73
N ALA A 258 13.43 25.13 20.93
CA ALA A 258 12.22 24.31 20.76
C ALA A 258 11.69 23.77 22.10
N ARG A 259 12.59 23.25 22.96
CA ARG A 259 12.26 22.74 24.30
C ARG A 259 11.81 23.85 25.24
N SER A 260 12.58 24.93 25.34
CA SER A 260 12.33 26.02 26.28
C SER A 260 10.99 26.71 26.03
N PHE A 261 10.58 26.82 24.76
CA PHE A 261 9.31 27.44 24.38
C PHE A 261 8.20 26.43 24.08
N ASN A 262 8.47 25.13 24.20
CA ASN A 262 7.52 24.04 23.90
C ASN A 262 6.89 24.17 22.49
N VAL A 263 7.72 24.40 21.48
CA VAL A 263 7.29 24.63 20.09
C VAL A 263 7.98 23.70 19.10
N TRP A 264 7.33 23.48 17.97
CA TRP A 264 7.96 22.84 16.80
C TRP A 264 8.65 23.90 15.95
N LEU A 265 9.84 23.60 15.44
CA LEU A 265 10.61 24.53 14.61
C LEU A 265 10.88 23.92 13.23
N SER A 266 10.65 24.71 12.19
CA SER A 266 10.99 24.35 10.82
C SER A 266 12.12 25.28 10.34
N ILE A 267 13.35 24.78 10.39
CA ILE A 267 14.57 25.52 10.06
C ILE A 267 14.90 25.33 8.59
N GLY A 268 14.53 26.31 7.77
CA GLY A 268 14.39 26.17 6.35
C GLY A 268 15.61 26.47 5.49
N GLY A 269 16.80 26.62 6.08
CA GLY A 269 18.00 27.02 5.34
C GLY A 269 19.28 26.83 6.14
N PHE A 270 19.41 25.68 6.80
CA PHE A 270 20.58 25.34 7.61
C PHE A 270 21.72 24.84 6.71
N HIS A 271 22.86 25.51 6.74
CA HIS A 271 24.04 25.12 5.98
C HIS A 271 24.74 23.94 6.68
N GLN A 272 24.31 22.72 6.35
CA GLN A 272 24.83 21.49 6.93
C GLN A 272 26.21 21.18 6.37
N LYS A 273 27.21 21.11 7.24
CA LYS A 273 28.52 20.54 6.90
C LYS A 273 28.44 19.03 6.76
N LEU A 274 28.94 18.51 5.64
CA LEU A 274 29.14 17.08 5.38
C LEU A 274 30.63 16.72 5.52
N GLU A 275 30.98 15.48 5.20
CA GLU A 275 32.38 15.05 5.17
C GLU A 275 33.22 15.92 4.21
N GLY A 276 34.44 16.28 4.67
CA GLY A 276 35.34 17.18 3.97
C GLY A 276 34.85 18.64 3.95
N ASN A 277 34.92 19.27 2.77
CA ASN A 277 34.51 20.66 2.54
C ASN A 277 33.13 20.78 1.86
N ARG A 278 32.32 19.72 1.89
CA ARG A 278 31.01 19.70 1.26
C ARG A 278 29.96 20.27 2.21
N VAL A 279 29.05 21.09 1.67
CA VAL A 279 27.96 21.71 2.41
C VAL A 279 26.64 21.45 1.70
N CYS A 280 25.58 21.16 2.43
CA CYS A 280 24.21 21.06 1.91
C CYS A 280 23.34 22.15 2.50
N ASN A 281 22.39 22.66 1.72
CA ASN A 281 21.30 23.47 2.24
C ASN A 281 20.19 22.55 2.74
N SER A 282 20.00 22.51 4.06
CA SER A 282 19.08 21.59 4.73
C SER A 282 17.88 22.30 5.35
N HIS A 283 16.68 21.77 5.08
CA HIS A 283 15.47 22.07 5.82
C HIS A 283 15.26 21.02 6.91
N VAL A 284 15.44 21.44 8.16
CA VAL A 284 15.33 20.60 9.36
C VAL A 284 14.02 20.87 10.09
N LEU A 285 13.28 19.82 10.42
CA LEU A 285 12.09 19.88 11.27
C LEU A 285 12.42 19.33 12.66
N ILE A 286 12.20 20.15 13.69
CA ILE A 286 12.49 19.86 15.10
C ILE A 286 11.17 19.88 15.87
N ASN A 287 10.91 18.86 16.69
CA ASN A 287 9.74 18.82 17.57
C ASN A 287 9.97 19.62 18.88
N HIS A 288 8.92 19.78 19.68
CA HIS A 288 8.97 20.43 20.99
C HIS A 288 9.92 19.77 22.02
N GLU A 289 10.35 18.53 21.80
CA GLU A 289 11.34 17.84 22.65
C GLU A 289 12.78 18.07 22.15
N GLY A 290 12.98 18.83 21.08
CA GLY A 290 14.28 19.04 20.45
C GLY A 290 14.77 17.84 19.60
N THR A 291 13.87 16.95 19.21
CA THR A 291 14.15 15.81 18.32
C THR A 291 13.99 16.23 16.87
N ILE A 292 14.98 15.90 16.02
CA ILE A 292 14.89 16.10 14.57
C ILE A 292 14.02 15.01 13.98
N LEU A 293 12.90 15.37 13.35
CA LEU A 293 11.96 14.43 12.73
C LEU A 293 12.19 14.25 11.23
N GLY A 294 12.78 15.25 10.58
CA GLY A 294 13.09 15.16 9.16
C GLY A 294 14.16 16.16 8.76
N GLN A 295 14.95 15.77 7.76
CA GLN A 295 16.00 16.58 7.17
C GLN A 295 15.91 16.50 5.64
N TYR A 296 15.26 17.48 5.04
CA TYR A 296 15.24 17.60 3.59
C TYR A 296 16.49 18.37 3.14
N ARG A 297 17.23 17.86 2.15
CA ARG A 297 18.33 18.59 1.53
C ARG A 297 17.87 19.10 0.18
N LYS A 298 18.10 20.39 -0.08
CA LYS A 298 17.69 21.06 -1.32
C LYS A 298 18.17 20.29 -2.55
N ILE A 299 17.25 19.89 -3.42
CA ILE A 299 17.57 19.07 -4.60
C ILE A 299 17.88 19.98 -5.79
N HIS A 300 17.10 21.04 -5.99
CA HIS A 300 17.24 21.93 -7.14
C HIS A 300 18.05 23.17 -6.80
N LEU A 301 19.37 23.10 -7.00
CA LEU A 301 20.26 24.24 -6.77
C LEU A 301 20.03 25.36 -7.80
N PHE A 302 20.16 26.61 -7.36
CA PHE A 302 19.94 27.79 -8.17
C PHE A 302 21.20 28.15 -8.96
N ASP A 303 21.27 27.64 -10.19
CA ASP A 303 22.30 27.98 -11.16
C ASP A 303 21.68 28.82 -12.28
N VAL A 304 21.98 30.12 -12.29
CA VAL A 304 21.52 31.08 -13.29
C VAL A 304 22.70 31.84 -13.89
N SER A 305 22.73 31.84 -15.22
CA SER A 305 23.66 32.64 -16.02
C SER A 305 22.83 33.54 -16.93
N ILE A 306 22.92 34.85 -16.74
CA ILE A 306 22.32 35.87 -17.61
C ILE A 306 23.46 36.72 -18.17
N PRO A 307 24.07 36.31 -19.31
CA PRO A 307 25.23 36.99 -19.89
C PRO A 307 24.98 38.48 -20.13
N ASP A 308 23.81 38.84 -20.66
CA ASP A 308 23.44 40.23 -20.99
C ASP A 308 23.37 41.17 -19.78
N LYS A 309 23.21 40.62 -18.57
CA LYS A 309 23.20 41.38 -17.30
C LYS A 309 24.46 41.16 -16.47
N ASN A 310 25.42 40.40 -17.00
CA ASN A 310 26.62 39.96 -16.29
C ASN A 310 26.31 39.30 -14.93
N ILE A 311 25.20 38.57 -14.84
CA ILE A 311 24.78 37.87 -13.63
C ILE A 311 25.15 36.39 -13.78
N HIS A 312 26.07 35.93 -12.94
CA HIS A 312 26.44 34.52 -12.82
C HIS A 312 26.30 34.09 -11.36
N LEU A 313 25.23 33.37 -11.05
CA LEU A 313 24.93 32.81 -9.74
C LEU A 313 24.88 31.30 -9.86
N LYS A 314 25.89 30.60 -9.33
CA LYS A 314 25.99 29.14 -9.42
C LYS A 314 26.09 28.53 -8.03
N GLU A 315 24.94 28.26 -7.42
CA GLU A 315 24.86 27.66 -6.08
C GLU A 315 25.57 26.30 -6.04
N SER A 316 25.59 25.55 -7.15
CA SER A 316 26.27 24.26 -7.26
C SER A 316 27.78 24.30 -7.01
N ASP A 317 28.42 25.48 -7.11
CA ASP A 317 29.86 25.60 -6.89
C ASP A 317 30.22 25.49 -5.40
N ALA A 318 29.27 25.74 -4.50
CA ALA A 318 29.48 25.74 -3.06
C ALA A 318 28.58 24.72 -2.32
N ILE A 319 27.41 24.41 -2.87
CA ILE A 319 26.41 23.54 -2.25
C ILE A 319 26.30 22.22 -3.00
N THR A 320 26.24 21.12 -2.24
CA THR A 320 25.91 19.78 -2.72
C THR A 320 24.38 19.60 -2.70
N ALA A 321 23.82 19.13 -3.82
CA ALA A 321 22.41 18.83 -3.94
C ALA A 321 21.99 17.61 -3.08
N GLY A 322 20.74 17.64 -2.60
CA GLY A 322 20.08 16.49 -2.02
C GLY A 322 19.83 15.37 -3.04
N SER A 323 19.62 14.15 -2.54
CA SER A 323 19.46 12.94 -3.35
C SER A 323 18.09 12.27 -3.22
N SER A 324 17.18 12.83 -2.43
CA SER A 324 15.87 12.24 -2.17
C SER A 324 14.82 13.28 -1.77
N ILE A 325 13.57 12.99 -2.15
CA ILE A 325 12.38 13.66 -1.63
C ILE A 325 11.97 12.92 -0.35
N LEU A 326 11.78 13.65 0.74
CA LEU A 326 11.33 13.06 2.00
C LEU A 326 9.81 12.98 2.08
N PRO A 327 9.25 11.91 2.64
CA PRO A 327 7.82 11.86 2.90
C PRO A 327 7.39 12.93 3.91
N PRO A 328 6.11 13.34 3.88
CA PRO A 328 5.56 14.26 4.87
C PRO A 328 5.68 13.72 6.30
N CYS A 329 6.12 14.57 7.23
CA CYS A 329 6.21 14.26 8.65
C CYS A 329 4.88 14.60 9.34
N SER A 330 4.37 13.72 10.20
CA SER A 330 3.17 14.01 10.99
C SER A 330 3.50 15.04 12.08
N THR A 331 2.73 16.14 12.12
CA THR A 331 2.89 17.23 13.09
C THR A 331 1.52 17.58 13.71
N PRO A 332 1.49 18.36 14.81
CA PRO A 332 0.23 18.85 15.37
C PRO A 332 -0.62 19.70 14.40
N ALA A 333 0.00 20.29 13.37
CA ALA A 333 -0.71 21.08 12.36
C ALA A 333 -1.16 20.24 11.14
N GLY A 334 -0.83 18.95 11.11
CA GLY A 334 -1.08 18.04 10.00
C GLY A 334 0.18 17.43 9.42
N ASN A 335 0.07 16.71 8.29
CA ASN A 335 1.22 16.13 7.62
C ASN A 335 2.00 17.23 6.90
N ASN A 336 3.14 17.59 7.47
CA ASN A 336 4.01 18.66 6.98
C ASN A 336 5.08 18.09 6.06
N ALA A 337 5.13 18.60 4.84
CA ALA A 337 6.16 18.25 3.88
C ALA A 337 7.19 19.38 3.76
N GLN A 338 8.44 19.06 4.09
CA GLN A 338 9.58 19.93 3.85
C GLN A 338 9.85 20.03 2.35
N CYS A 339 9.30 21.07 1.73
CA CYS A 339 9.64 21.48 0.38
C CYS A 339 10.56 22.71 0.43
N TYR A 340 11.21 23.01 -0.69
CA TYR A 340 12.12 24.15 -0.84
C TYR A 340 12.08 24.67 -2.29
N ASP A 341 11.92 23.75 -3.23
CA ASP A 341 12.10 24.02 -4.66
C ASP A 341 10.80 24.47 -5.32
N LEU A 342 10.33 25.67 -4.96
CA LEU A 342 9.06 26.27 -5.38
C LEU A 342 8.81 26.21 -6.89
N ARG A 343 9.86 26.29 -7.71
CA ARG A 343 9.75 26.34 -9.18
C ARG A 343 9.37 25.01 -9.83
N PHE A 344 9.46 23.89 -9.11
CA PHE A 344 9.25 22.54 -9.64
C PHE A 344 7.93 21.95 -9.11
N PRO A 345 6.82 22.02 -9.87
CA PRO A 345 5.50 21.56 -9.41
C PRO A 345 5.46 20.06 -9.08
N GLU A 346 6.32 19.26 -9.71
CA GLU A 346 6.39 17.81 -9.57
C GLU A 346 6.60 17.41 -8.12
N GLN A 347 7.56 18.07 -7.44
CA GLN A 347 7.88 17.76 -6.05
C GLN A 347 6.67 17.98 -5.13
N SER A 348 5.92 19.06 -5.34
CA SER A 348 4.73 19.37 -4.52
C SER A 348 3.57 18.42 -4.79
N THR A 349 3.38 18.05 -6.05
CA THR A 349 2.40 17.02 -6.46
C THR A 349 2.71 15.67 -5.83
N ILE A 350 3.98 15.27 -5.85
CA ILE A 350 4.48 14.06 -5.21
C ILE A 350 4.22 14.10 -3.70
N LEU A 351 4.60 15.17 -3.01
CA LEU A 351 4.41 15.27 -1.56
C LEU A 351 2.92 15.22 -1.18
N ARG A 352 2.04 15.79 -2.00
CA ARG A 352 0.59 15.68 -1.83
C ARG A 352 0.07 14.26 -2.08
N SER A 353 0.56 13.53 -3.08
CA SER A 353 0.17 12.12 -3.27
C SER A 353 0.62 11.22 -2.12
N GLU A 354 1.68 11.62 -1.41
CA GLU A 354 2.17 11.01 -0.18
C GLU A 354 1.44 11.47 1.10
N GLY A 355 0.41 12.31 0.96
CA GLY A 355 -0.47 12.69 2.05
C GLY A 355 -0.12 13.99 2.77
N ALA A 356 0.70 14.87 2.18
CA ALA A 356 0.96 16.19 2.73
C ALA A 356 -0.33 17.00 2.85
N ASP A 357 -0.53 17.70 3.96
CA ASP A 357 -1.58 18.71 4.16
C ASP A 357 -1.00 20.12 4.14
N ILE A 358 0.28 20.24 4.49
CA ILE A 358 1.03 21.48 4.49
C ILE A 358 2.30 21.29 3.65
N LEU A 359 2.50 22.18 2.67
CA LEU A 359 3.75 22.34 1.95
C LEU A 359 4.49 23.55 2.51
N THR A 360 5.81 23.43 2.67
CA THR A 360 6.62 24.53 3.17
C THR A 360 7.57 25.02 2.09
N PHE A 361 7.83 26.33 2.01
CA PHE A 361 8.83 26.87 1.07
C PHE A 361 9.67 27.95 1.75
N PRO A 362 10.55 27.57 2.70
CA PRO A 362 11.51 28.52 3.21
C PRO A 362 12.45 28.98 2.10
N SER A 363 12.69 30.28 1.97
CA SER A 363 13.44 30.79 0.82
C SER A 363 14.11 32.14 1.05
N ALA A 364 15.06 32.47 0.18
CA ALA A 364 15.68 33.79 0.08
C ALA A 364 15.58 34.30 -1.37
N PHE A 365 14.35 34.50 -1.85
CA PHE A 365 14.08 35.01 -3.21
C PHE A 365 14.72 36.38 -3.40
N THR A 366 15.32 36.60 -4.56
CA THR A 366 15.81 37.93 -4.93
C THR A 366 14.64 38.88 -5.11
N ARG A 367 14.86 40.18 -4.90
CA ARG A 367 13.83 41.21 -5.06
C ARG A 367 13.15 41.14 -6.44
N GLU A 368 13.93 41.06 -7.50
CA GLU A 368 13.46 41.09 -8.90
C GLU A 368 12.59 39.88 -9.22
N THR A 369 13.01 38.69 -8.80
CA THR A 369 12.23 37.48 -9.07
C THR A 369 11.06 37.31 -8.12
N GLY A 370 11.19 37.79 -6.88
CA GLY A 370 10.14 37.74 -5.87
C GLY A 370 8.93 38.58 -6.26
N GLN A 371 9.16 39.80 -6.77
CA GLN A 371 8.10 40.70 -7.23
C GLN A 371 7.15 40.07 -8.26
N VAL A 372 7.66 39.18 -9.11
CA VAL A 372 6.89 38.56 -10.19
C VAL A 372 6.43 37.15 -9.84
N HIS A 373 7.26 36.35 -9.18
CA HIS A 373 7.04 34.91 -9.06
C HIS A 373 6.64 34.42 -7.67
N TRP A 374 6.95 35.16 -6.60
CA TRP A 374 6.80 34.64 -5.24
C TRP A 374 5.36 34.23 -4.92
N GLU A 375 4.44 35.20 -4.93
CA GLU A 375 3.05 34.96 -4.61
C GLU A 375 2.34 34.07 -5.65
N PRO A 376 2.51 34.26 -6.98
CA PRO A 376 1.85 33.40 -7.97
C PRO A 376 2.26 31.92 -7.86
N LEU A 377 3.55 31.63 -7.66
CA LEU A 377 3.99 30.25 -7.52
C LEU A 377 3.48 29.64 -6.21
N LEU A 378 3.55 30.35 -5.09
CA LEU A 378 3.04 29.83 -3.82
C LEU A 378 1.54 29.53 -3.87
N LYS A 379 0.75 30.43 -4.47
CA LYS A 379 -0.68 30.20 -4.71
C LYS A 379 -0.93 29.00 -5.62
N ALA A 380 -0.16 28.88 -6.71
CA ALA A 380 -0.27 27.73 -7.60
C ALA A 380 -0.04 26.41 -6.85
N ARG A 381 1.01 26.34 -6.01
CA ARG A 381 1.30 25.15 -5.19
C ARG A 381 0.17 24.84 -4.21
N ALA A 382 -0.43 25.85 -3.59
CA ALA A 382 -1.55 25.68 -2.67
C ALA A 382 -2.80 25.14 -3.38
N ILE A 383 -3.17 25.74 -4.52
CA ILE A 383 -4.37 25.41 -5.28
C ILE A 383 -4.26 24.04 -5.95
N GLU A 384 -3.20 23.79 -6.72
CA GLU A 384 -3.06 22.57 -7.52
C GLU A 384 -2.92 21.32 -6.63
N ASN A 385 -2.33 21.50 -5.43
CA ASN A 385 -2.10 20.43 -4.47
C ASN A 385 -3.10 20.46 -3.30
N GLN A 386 -4.05 21.39 -3.25
CA GLN A 386 -5.03 21.58 -2.17
C GLN A 386 -4.41 21.31 -0.78
N CYS A 387 -3.33 22.04 -0.53
CA CYS A 387 -2.56 22.02 0.71
C CYS A 387 -2.44 23.45 1.22
N TYR A 388 -2.28 23.61 2.52
CA TYR A 388 -1.74 24.87 3.03
C TYR A 388 -0.32 25.05 2.51
N VAL A 389 0.04 26.30 2.21
CA VAL A 389 1.42 26.67 1.90
C VAL A 389 1.92 27.63 2.98
N VAL A 390 3.04 27.27 3.61
CA VAL A 390 3.66 28.10 4.65
C VAL A 390 5.10 28.40 4.26
N ALA A 391 5.33 29.62 3.78
CA ALA A 391 6.58 30.04 3.16
C ALA A 391 7.27 31.14 3.99
N ALA A 392 8.31 30.74 4.71
CA ALA A 392 9.19 31.68 5.41
C ALA A 392 10.18 32.30 4.42
N ALA A 393 10.46 33.58 4.54
CA ALA A 393 11.32 34.29 3.62
C ALA A 393 12.37 35.09 4.37
N GLN A 394 13.56 35.19 3.77
CA GLN A 394 14.50 36.24 4.09
C GLN A 394 14.02 37.59 3.53
N TYR A 395 14.33 38.67 4.23
CA TYR A 395 13.93 40.03 3.86
C TYR A 395 15.13 40.97 3.78
N GLY A 396 15.09 41.91 2.84
CA GLY A 396 15.92 43.10 2.92
C GLY A 396 17.36 42.91 2.53
N GLU A 397 18.20 43.85 2.93
CA GLU A 397 19.60 43.96 2.53
C GLU A 397 20.49 43.16 3.47
N HIS A 398 20.96 42.00 3.02
CA HIS A 398 21.82 41.11 3.79
C HIS A 398 23.28 41.59 3.79
N ASN A 399 23.71 42.16 2.66
CA ASN A 399 25.00 42.76 2.40
C ASN A 399 24.92 43.59 1.10
N GLU A 400 26.03 44.21 0.69
CA GLU A 400 26.13 45.11 -0.48
C GLU A 400 25.61 44.52 -1.80
N SER A 401 25.59 43.18 -1.95
CA SER A 401 25.23 42.50 -3.20
C SER A 401 24.01 41.60 -3.10
N ARG A 402 23.38 41.46 -1.93
CA ARG A 402 22.28 40.51 -1.71
C ARG A 402 21.09 41.15 -1.01
N ILE A 403 20.00 41.28 -1.78
CA ILE A 403 18.70 41.77 -1.31
C ILE A 403 17.63 40.69 -1.50
N SER A 404 16.84 40.41 -0.47
CA SER A 404 15.71 39.49 -0.55
C SER A 404 14.34 40.16 -0.47
N PHE A 405 13.38 39.57 -1.19
CA PHE A 405 12.05 40.12 -1.39
C PHE A 405 11.17 40.15 -0.13
N GLY A 406 11.37 39.21 0.80
CA GLY A 406 10.51 39.06 1.97
C GLY A 406 9.14 38.47 1.61
N GLN A 407 8.08 39.06 2.18
CA GLN A 407 6.70 38.60 2.10
C GLN A 407 6.50 37.13 2.52
N SER A 408 7.01 36.77 3.70
CA SER A 408 6.65 35.49 4.33
C SER A 408 5.14 35.38 4.46
N MET A 409 4.56 34.22 4.13
CA MET A 409 3.10 34.09 4.07
C MET A 409 2.58 32.69 4.35
N ILE A 410 1.30 32.64 4.71
CA ILE A 410 0.49 31.43 4.86
C ILE A 410 -0.68 31.53 3.89
N ILE A 411 -0.85 30.49 3.07
CA ILE A 411 -1.90 30.38 2.06
C ILE A 411 -2.74 29.14 2.36
N ASP A 412 -4.05 29.25 2.26
CA ASP A 412 -4.98 28.13 2.44
C ASP A 412 -5.05 27.22 1.18
N PRO A 413 -5.67 26.03 1.28
CA PRO A 413 -5.82 25.10 0.16
C PRO A 413 -6.58 25.65 -1.06
N MET A 414 -7.30 26.77 -0.92
CA MET A 414 -8.06 27.44 -1.98
C MET A 414 -7.27 28.59 -2.61
N GLY A 415 -6.03 28.84 -2.15
CA GLY A 415 -5.16 29.88 -2.69
C GLY A 415 -5.35 31.26 -2.03
N LYS A 416 -6.12 31.36 -0.95
CA LYS A 416 -6.28 32.61 -0.20
C LYS A 416 -5.08 32.81 0.71
N VAL A 417 -4.44 33.98 0.64
CA VAL A 417 -3.43 34.40 1.62
C VAL A 417 -4.16 34.73 2.92
N ILE A 418 -3.85 33.99 3.99
CA ILE A 418 -4.53 34.12 5.30
C ILE A 418 -3.66 34.82 6.35
N ALA A 419 -2.35 34.92 6.11
CA ALA A 419 -1.42 35.74 6.88
C ALA A 419 -0.18 36.06 6.04
N GLU A 420 0.36 37.28 6.15
CA GLU A 420 1.61 37.67 5.48
C GLU A 420 2.40 38.73 6.26
N CYS A 421 3.72 38.73 6.07
CA CYS A 421 4.66 39.74 6.51
C CYS A 421 4.86 40.81 5.42
N PRO A 422 5.43 41.98 5.74
CA PRO A 422 5.75 43.01 4.76
C PRO A 422 6.65 42.53 3.60
N LYS A 423 6.41 43.08 2.41
CA LYS A 423 7.29 43.02 1.23
C LYS A 423 8.46 43.99 1.41
N TYR A 424 9.60 43.72 0.78
CA TYR A 424 10.73 44.64 0.78
C TYR A 424 10.34 46.04 0.30
N SER A 425 10.73 47.05 1.07
CA SER A 425 10.69 48.46 0.72
C SER A 425 12.06 49.08 0.96
N ALA A 426 12.50 49.97 0.06
CA ALA A 426 13.75 50.71 0.23
C ALA A 426 13.74 51.60 1.49
N GLU A 427 12.56 51.99 1.98
CA GLU A 427 12.39 52.76 3.23
C GLU A 427 12.63 51.91 4.49
N CYS A 428 12.58 50.58 4.35
CA CYS A 428 12.73 49.63 5.44
C CYS A 428 13.72 48.53 4.96
N PRO A 429 15.04 48.81 4.96
CA PRO A 429 16.03 47.90 4.39
C PRO A 429 16.21 46.60 5.19
N THR A 430 15.80 46.59 6.46
CA THR A 430 15.77 45.41 7.33
C THR A 430 14.41 45.30 8.02
N ASN A 431 13.97 44.07 8.30
CA ASN A 431 12.69 43.84 8.97
C ASN A 431 12.76 42.56 9.78
N GLU A 432 12.04 42.52 10.90
CA GLU A 432 11.82 41.33 11.72
C GLU A 432 10.33 41.26 12.03
N SER A 433 9.62 40.31 11.42
CA SER A 433 8.16 40.21 11.54
C SER A 433 7.70 38.77 11.61
N ILE A 434 6.50 38.59 12.15
CA ILE A 434 5.81 37.30 12.20
C ILE A 434 4.40 37.50 11.65
N ALA A 435 3.94 36.55 10.86
CA ALA A 435 2.55 36.42 10.48
C ALA A 435 1.99 35.12 11.06
N VAL A 436 0.75 35.17 11.57
CA VAL A 436 0.13 34.08 12.34
C VAL A 436 -1.19 33.69 11.68
N ALA A 437 -1.43 32.40 11.52
CA ALA A 437 -2.69 31.88 11.03
C ALA A 437 -3.09 30.58 11.74
N THR A 438 -4.38 30.28 11.72
CA THR A 438 -4.91 28.99 12.16
C THR A 438 -5.00 28.06 10.96
N ILE A 439 -4.39 26.87 11.10
CA ILE A 439 -4.49 25.77 10.15
C ILE A 439 -5.67 24.89 10.54
N ASP A 440 -6.60 24.73 9.61
CA ASP A 440 -7.78 23.87 9.75
C ASP A 440 -7.72 22.71 8.75
N LEU A 441 -7.54 21.49 9.25
CA LEU A 441 -7.47 20.27 8.43
C LEU A 441 -8.83 19.88 7.84
N GLU A 442 -9.96 20.34 8.40
CA GLU A 442 -11.26 20.14 7.78
C GLU A 442 -11.36 20.91 6.46
N LEU A 443 -10.75 22.10 6.37
CA LEU A 443 -10.68 22.86 5.11
C LEU A 443 -9.93 22.06 4.02
N VAL A 444 -8.83 21.40 4.38
CA VAL A 444 -8.08 20.50 3.47
C VAL A 444 -8.97 19.35 3.02
N ALA A 445 -9.62 18.66 3.96
CA ALA A 445 -10.51 17.55 3.64
C ALA A 445 -11.67 17.97 2.72
N ASN A 446 -12.31 19.11 3.02
CA ASN A 446 -13.40 19.67 2.24
C ASN A 446 -12.96 20.10 0.84
N ALA A 447 -11.80 20.75 0.71
CA ALA A 447 -11.21 21.11 -0.58
C ALA A 447 -11.05 19.87 -1.48
N ARG A 448 -10.44 18.81 -0.93
CA ARG A 448 -10.17 17.55 -1.64
C ARG A 448 -11.45 16.80 -2.01
N LYS A 449 -12.46 16.84 -1.13
CA LYS A 449 -13.77 16.21 -1.37
C LYS A 449 -14.56 16.94 -2.45
N ASN A 450 -14.64 18.26 -2.38
CA ASN A 450 -15.47 19.08 -3.27
C ASN A 450 -14.84 19.23 -4.66
N MET A 451 -13.52 19.13 -4.77
CA MET A 451 -12.76 19.25 -6.01
C MET A 451 -11.71 18.13 -6.08
N PRO A 452 -12.08 16.87 -6.43
CA PRO A 452 -11.20 15.70 -6.34
C PRO A 452 -10.19 15.62 -7.50
N VAL A 453 -9.41 16.68 -7.73
CA VAL A 453 -8.46 16.79 -8.87
C VAL A 453 -7.42 15.68 -8.94
N PHE A 454 -7.02 15.10 -7.79
CA PHE A 454 -6.09 13.97 -7.77
C PHE A 454 -6.71 12.68 -8.33
N SER A 455 -8.03 12.51 -8.24
CA SER A 455 -8.76 11.40 -8.87
C SER A 455 -8.99 11.61 -10.36
N HIS A 456 -8.85 12.83 -10.86
CA HIS A 456 -8.99 13.16 -12.29
C HIS A 456 -7.68 13.03 -13.07
N ARG A 457 -6.55 12.77 -12.40
CA ARG A 457 -5.24 12.61 -13.06
C ARG A 457 -5.26 11.40 -13.99
N ARG A 458 -4.70 11.58 -15.19
CA ARG A 458 -4.64 10.55 -16.24
C ARG A 458 -3.33 9.76 -16.12
N ASN A 459 -3.26 8.91 -15.09
CA ASN A 459 -2.09 8.04 -14.84
C ASN A 459 -1.81 7.05 -15.98
N ASP A 460 -2.78 6.84 -16.86
CA ASP A 460 -2.67 6.10 -18.10
C ASP A 460 -1.96 6.88 -19.25
N ILE A 461 -1.90 8.21 -19.17
CA ILE A 461 -1.22 9.08 -20.15
C ILE A 461 0.13 9.57 -19.61
N TYR A 462 0.20 9.93 -18.33
CA TYR A 462 1.42 10.39 -17.68
C TYR A 462 1.47 9.89 -16.24
N SER A 463 2.66 9.63 -15.71
CA SER A 463 2.83 9.29 -14.29
C SER A 463 3.98 10.09 -13.69
N LEU A 464 3.78 10.55 -12.45
CA LEU A 464 4.78 11.26 -11.66
C LEU A 464 5.29 10.30 -10.57
N ASN A 465 6.45 9.71 -10.83
CA ASN A 465 7.07 8.73 -9.93
C ASN A 465 8.31 9.30 -9.24
N THR A 466 8.43 9.04 -7.94
CA THR A 466 9.67 9.25 -7.20
C THR A 466 10.58 8.05 -7.35
N ILE A 467 11.86 8.29 -7.60
CA ILE A 467 12.88 7.25 -7.47
C ILE A 467 13.32 7.23 -6.00
N ARG A 468 12.70 6.38 -5.18
CA ARG A 468 13.14 6.16 -3.80
C ARG A 468 14.32 5.20 -3.82
N THR A 469 15.50 5.72 -3.48
CA THR A 469 16.75 4.97 -3.61
C THR A 469 17.05 4.04 -2.45
N LYS A 470 16.31 4.11 -1.33
CA LYS A 470 16.54 3.29 -0.12
C LYS A 470 15.32 3.27 0.80
N GLU A 471 14.73 2.10 1.02
CA GLU A 471 13.93 1.82 2.21
C GLU A 471 14.71 0.89 3.14
N ASP A 472 14.57 1.07 4.46
CA ASP A 472 15.27 0.23 5.44
C ASP A 472 14.88 -1.25 5.27
N ILE A 473 15.90 -2.08 5.04
CA ILE A 473 15.80 -3.52 5.07
C ILE A 473 16.05 -3.96 6.51
N LYS A 474 15.06 -4.60 7.12
CA LYS A 474 15.21 -5.21 8.44
C LYS A 474 15.40 -6.71 8.30
N ASP A 475 16.49 -7.22 8.87
CA ASP A 475 16.86 -8.64 8.73
C ASP A 475 15.86 -9.59 9.39
N ASP A 476 15.17 -9.13 10.43
CA ASP A 476 14.13 -9.85 11.17
C ASP A 476 12.77 -9.89 10.45
N ARG A 477 12.61 -9.14 9.35
CA ARG A 477 11.36 -9.07 8.59
C ARG A 477 11.28 -10.21 7.58
N MET A 478 10.10 -10.84 7.47
CA MET A 478 9.80 -11.78 6.39
C MET A 478 9.07 -11.09 5.24
N TYR A 479 9.52 -11.33 4.02
CA TYR A 479 8.89 -10.87 2.79
C TYR A 479 8.14 -12.03 2.13
N SER A 480 7.04 -11.71 1.46
CA SER A 480 6.25 -12.71 0.76
C SER A 480 6.67 -12.78 -0.70
N PHE A 481 6.91 -14.00 -1.18
CA PHE A 481 7.08 -14.30 -2.59
C PHE A 481 6.17 -15.49 -2.95
N ALA A 482 4.95 -15.16 -3.38
CA ALA A 482 3.80 -16.04 -3.45
C ALA A 482 3.54 -16.76 -2.11
N ASP A 483 3.60 -18.08 -2.11
CA ASP A 483 3.49 -18.96 -0.94
C ASP A 483 4.81 -19.09 -0.15
N LYS A 484 5.92 -18.52 -0.67
CA LYS A 484 7.24 -18.59 -0.05
C LYS A 484 7.49 -17.39 0.87
N SER A 485 8.31 -17.65 1.88
CA SER A 485 8.75 -16.65 2.86
C SER A 485 10.23 -16.37 2.68
N ILE A 486 10.57 -15.14 2.34
CA ILE A 486 11.94 -14.68 2.08
C ILE A 486 12.45 -13.93 3.32
N PRO A 487 13.48 -14.43 4.02
CA PRO A 487 14.08 -13.71 5.14
C PRO A 487 14.64 -12.35 4.71
N GLY A 488 14.45 -11.32 5.51
CA GLY A 488 15.00 -9.99 5.23
C GLY A 488 16.51 -9.99 5.14
N SER A 489 17.18 -10.92 5.84
CA SER A 489 18.62 -11.15 5.77
C SER A 489 19.12 -11.57 4.37
N THR A 490 18.26 -12.08 3.48
CA THR A 490 18.61 -12.43 2.09
C THR A 490 18.19 -11.35 1.08
N VAL A 491 17.50 -10.31 1.54
CA VAL A 491 17.11 -9.13 0.75
C VAL A 491 18.26 -8.12 0.79
N PHE A 492 18.73 -7.66 -0.37
CA PHE A 492 19.85 -6.73 -0.45
C PHE A 492 19.47 -5.35 -1.01
N TYR A 493 18.29 -5.23 -1.61
CA TYR A 493 17.74 -3.95 -2.05
C TYR A 493 16.22 -3.91 -1.90
N LYS A 494 15.68 -2.72 -1.59
CA LYS A 494 14.24 -2.47 -1.53
C LYS A 494 13.93 -1.07 -2.03
N SER A 495 12.95 -1.00 -2.92
CA SER A 495 12.32 0.24 -3.40
C SER A 495 10.90 0.38 -2.84
N ALA A 496 10.14 1.36 -3.31
CA ALA A 496 8.78 1.59 -2.84
C ALA A 496 7.82 0.43 -3.15
N TYR A 497 8.00 -0.23 -4.29
CA TYR A 497 7.09 -1.29 -4.77
C TYR A 497 7.79 -2.62 -5.00
N CYS A 498 9.11 -2.68 -4.96
CA CYS A 498 9.87 -3.89 -5.26
C CYS A 498 10.93 -4.20 -4.18
N PHE A 499 11.39 -5.45 -4.19
CA PHE A 499 12.52 -5.88 -3.39
C PHE A 499 13.38 -6.87 -4.19
N ALA A 500 14.69 -6.83 -3.97
CA ALA A 500 15.66 -7.70 -4.61
C ALA A 500 16.33 -8.61 -3.58
N PHE A 501 16.42 -9.90 -3.89
CA PHE A 501 16.90 -10.93 -2.97
C PHE A 501 17.72 -11.99 -3.68
N THR A 502 18.58 -12.66 -2.92
CA THR A 502 19.47 -13.71 -3.42
C THR A 502 18.68 -14.97 -3.78
N ASN A 503 19.06 -15.65 -4.86
CA ASN A 503 18.34 -16.83 -5.33
C ASN A 503 18.79 -18.13 -4.63
N ILE A 504 17.87 -19.00 -4.21
CA ILE A 504 18.26 -20.26 -3.54
C ILE A 504 18.99 -21.24 -4.45
N ARG A 505 18.77 -21.14 -5.77
CA ARG A 505 19.50 -21.87 -6.80
C ARG A 505 19.98 -20.85 -7.82
N CYS A 506 21.23 -20.90 -8.25
CA CYS A 506 21.75 -19.94 -9.23
C CYS A 506 21.99 -20.65 -10.56
N VAL A 507 21.60 -20.04 -11.67
CA VAL A 507 21.91 -20.54 -13.03
C VAL A 507 23.33 -20.13 -13.44
N VAL A 508 23.75 -18.95 -13.00
CA VAL A 508 25.13 -18.44 -13.03
C VAL A 508 25.43 -17.76 -11.69
N PRO A 509 26.70 -17.65 -11.26
CA PRO A 509 27.06 -16.86 -10.08
C PRO A 509 26.50 -15.44 -10.16
N GLY A 510 25.86 -14.97 -9.08
CA GLY A 510 25.18 -13.67 -9.06
C GLY A 510 23.77 -13.67 -9.67
N HIS A 511 23.17 -14.83 -9.94
CA HIS A 511 21.74 -14.88 -10.29
C HIS A 511 20.88 -14.43 -9.09
N VAL A 512 20.23 -13.28 -9.23
CA VAL A 512 19.32 -12.70 -8.22
C VAL A 512 17.94 -12.44 -8.81
N LEU A 513 16.96 -12.23 -7.93
CA LEU A 513 15.58 -11.97 -8.30
C LEU A 513 15.14 -10.58 -7.82
N VAL A 514 14.34 -9.89 -8.63
CA VAL A 514 13.61 -8.67 -8.24
C VAL A 514 12.12 -8.97 -8.33
N SER A 515 11.36 -8.77 -7.26
CA SER A 515 9.92 -9.03 -7.24
C SER A 515 9.13 -7.86 -6.66
N THR A 516 7.85 -7.75 -7.02
CA THR A 516 6.92 -6.79 -6.46
C THR A 516 6.63 -7.11 -4.98
N ILE A 517 6.50 -6.10 -4.13
CA ILE A 517 6.09 -6.25 -2.73
C ILE A 517 4.62 -6.70 -2.66
N ARG A 518 3.76 -6.13 -3.51
CA ARG A 518 2.39 -6.62 -3.70
C ARG A 518 2.44 -7.97 -4.42
N ARG A 519 1.62 -8.93 -3.98
CA ARG A 519 1.47 -10.21 -4.67
C ARG A 519 0.70 -9.99 -5.96
N VAL A 520 1.43 -9.97 -7.08
CA VAL A 520 0.89 -9.77 -8.42
C VAL A 520 1.32 -10.95 -9.26
N GLN A 521 0.39 -11.73 -9.83
CA GLN A 521 0.74 -12.97 -10.53
C GLN A 521 1.35 -12.69 -11.90
N ARG A 522 0.74 -11.76 -12.65
CA ARG A 522 1.08 -11.46 -14.03
C ARG A 522 1.55 -10.02 -14.22
N LEU A 523 2.38 -9.77 -15.23
CA LEU A 523 2.86 -8.41 -15.54
C LEU A 523 1.72 -7.41 -15.79
N HIS A 524 0.63 -7.85 -16.43
CA HIS A 524 -0.52 -6.98 -16.74
C HIS A 524 -1.41 -6.65 -15.55
N ASP A 525 -1.22 -7.31 -14.40
CA ASP A 525 -1.94 -7.04 -13.15
C ASP A 525 -1.24 -5.94 -12.31
N MET A 526 -0.08 -5.46 -12.77
CA MET A 526 0.69 -4.41 -12.12
C MET A 526 0.13 -3.02 -12.42
N THR A 527 0.30 -2.10 -11.48
CA THR A 527 0.07 -0.67 -11.67
C THR A 527 1.21 -0.03 -12.48
N GLN A 528 1.00 1.15 -13.05
CA GLN A 528 2.04 1.86 -13.80
C GLN A 528 3.25 2.21 -12.92
N GLU A 529 3.00 2.53 -11.66
CA GLU A 529 4.00 2.81 -10.64
C GLU A 529 4.85 1.57 -10.35
N GLU A 530 4.22 0.40 -10.20
CA GLU A 530 4.93 -0.87 -10.02
C GLU A 530 5.74 -1.26 -11.26
N ILE A 531 5.21 -1.06 -12.48
CA ILE A 531 5.93 -1.37 -13.73
C ILE A 531 7.19 -0.51 -13.83
N ALA A 532 7.05 0.81 -13.62
CA ALA A 532 8.17 1.73 -13.65
C ALA A 532 9.22 1.37 -12.60
N ASP A 533 8.81 1.14 -11.35
CA ASP A 533 9.72 0.81 -10.24
C ASP A 533 10.41 -0.56 -10.44
N LEU A 534 9.70 -1.56 -10.97
CA LEU A 534 10.24 -2.90 -11.22
C LEU A 534 11.40 -2.85 -12.21
N PHE A 535 11.21 -2.21 -13.37
CA PHE A 535 12.26 -2.15 -14.39
C PHE A 535 13.37 -1.16 -14.05
N GLN A 536 13.07 -0.04 -13.39
CA GLN A 536 14.12 0.84 -12.84
C GLN A 536 14.97 0.12 -11.81
N THR A 537 14.34 -0.65 -10.93
CA THR A 537 15.04 -1.51 -9.97
C THR A 537 15.86 -2.56 -10.70
N ALA A 538 15.29 -3.27 -11.68
CA ALA A 538 16.01 -4.30 -12.42
C ALA A 538 17.26 -3.76 -13.13
N VAL A 539 17.18 -2.59 -13.77
CA VAL A 539 18.35 -1.92 -14.39
C VAL A 539 19.40 -1.56 -13.35
N LYS A 540 18.98 -1.00 -12.20
CA LYS A 540 19.89 -0.65 -11.10
C LYS A 540 20.61 -1.88 -10.55
N ILE A 541 19.87 -2.96 -10.29
CA ILE A 541 20.43 -4.22 -9.81
C ILE A 541 21.36 -4.82 -10.85
N SER A 542 20.97 -4.88 -12.12
CA SER A 542 21.81 -5.40 -13.23
C SER A 542 23.18 -4.72 -13.28
N LYS A 543 23.23 -3.38 -13.19
CA LYS A 543 24.50 -2.62 -13.16
C LYS A 543 25.38 -3.00 -11.97
N ILE A 544 24.77 -3.22 -10.81
CA ILE A 544 25.48 -3.60 -9.59
C ILE A 544 25.98 -5.05 -9.67
N MET A 545 25.17 -5.96 -10.22
CA MET A 545 25.57 -7.35 -10.42
C MET A 545 26.73 -7.47 -11.40
N GLU A 546 26.76 -6.66 -12.47
CA GLU A 546 27.91 -6.62 -13.38
C GLU A 546 29.20 -6.18 -12.67
N ALA A 547 29.12 -5.12 -11.88
CA ALA A 547 30.26 -4.63 -11.11
C ALA A 547 30.74 -5.64 -10.05
N ALA A 548 29.81 -6.16 -9.24
CA ALA A 548 30.09 -7.06 -8.13
C ALA A 548 30.68 -8.40 -8.60
N TYR A 549 30.20 -8.93 -9.73
CA TYR A 549 30.66 -10.23 -10.26
C TYR A 549 31.69 -10.09 -11.37
N GLN A 550 32.14 -8.88 -11.71
CA GLN A 550 33.07 -8.62 -12.82
C GLN A 550 32.56 -9.22 -14.14
N ALA A 551 31.26 -9.04 -14.40
CA ALA A 551 30.62 -9.45 -15.65
C ALA A 551 30.60 -8.28 -16.64
N ALA A 552 30.57 -8.60 -17.93
CA ALA A 552 30.58 -7.61 -19.02
C ALA A 552 29.20 -7.34 -19.60
N SER A 553 28.20 -8.12 -19.20
CA SER A 553 26.83 -8.09 -19.72
C SER A 553 25.89 -8.78 -18.74
N SER A 554 24.58 -8.65 -18.94
CA SER A 554 23.56 -9.32 -18.14
C SER A 554 22.45 -9.89 -19.01
N THR A 555 21.89 -11.03 -18.62
CA THR A 555 20.59 -11.49 -19.10
C THR A 555 19.53 -11.06 -18.10
N VAL A 556 18.50 -10.36 -18.58
CA VAL A 556 17.32 -9.98 -17.80
C VAL A 556 16.13 -10.74 -18.37
N CYS A 557 15.45 -11.54 -17.55
CA CYS A 557 14.37 -12.41 -18.00
C CYS A 557 13.15 -12.31 -17.08
N VAL A 558 11.95 -12.34 -17.66
CA VAL A 558 10.69 -12.43 -16.93
C VAL A 558 9.88 -13.57 -17.54
N GLN A 559 9.53 -14.56 -16.72
CA GLN A 559 8.65 -15.66 -17.11
C GLN A 559 7.23 -15.29 -16.65
N ASP A 560 6.40 -14.78 -17.56
CA ASP A 560 5.03 -14.32 -17.25
C ASP A 560 3.97 -15.33 -17.69
N GLY A 561 3.55 -16.20 -16.77
CA GLY A 561 2.59 -17.28 -16.99
C GLY A 561 3.23 -18.68 -17.16
N GLU A 562 2.40 -19.71 -16.99
CA GLU A 562 2.81 -21.12 -16.99
C GLU A 562 3.61 -21.52 -18.24
N TYR A 563 3.10 -21.17 -19.43
CA TYR A 563 3.75 -21.51 -20.70
C TYR A 563 5.04 -20.71 -20.98
N ALA A 564 5.28 -19.62 -20.23
CA ALA A 564 6.56 -18.91 -20.24
C ALA A 564 7.58 -19.52 -19.26
N GLY A 565 7.18 -20.56 -18.50
CA GLY A 565 8.02 -21.24 -17.52
C GLY A 565 7.94 -20.64 -16.11
N GLN A 566 6.93 -19.82 -15.81
CA GLN A 566 6.77 -19.23 -14.49
C GLN A 566 6.51 -20.31 -13.44
N THR A 567 7.44 -20.48 -12.49
CA THR A 567 7.37 -21.50 -11.44
C THR A 567 6.67 -20.99 -10.18
N VAL A 568 6.83 -19.71 -9.87
CA VAL A 568 6.23 -19.04 -8.71
C VAL A 568 5.19 -18.04 -9.19
N PRO A 569 3.91 -18.11 -8.72
CA PRO A 569 2.82 -17.25 -9.19
C PRO A 569 2.89 -15.85 -8.57
N GLN A 570 4.01 -15.18 -8.80
CA GLN A 570 4.24 -13.77 -8.51
C GLN A 570 5.25 -13.23 -9.51
N VAL A 571 5.07 -12.01 -9.99
CA VAL A 571 6.00 -11.36 -10.92
C VAL A 571 7.39 -11.28 -10.30
N HIS A 572 8.38 -11.79 -11.02
CA HIS A 572 9.79 -11.63 -10.67
C HIS A 572 10.65 -11.53 -11.92
N VAL A 573 11.69 -10.71 -11.83
CA VAL A 573 12.70 -10.50 -12.85
C VAL A 573 13.95 -11.26 -12.43
N HIS A 574 14.41 -12.15 -13.30
CA HIS A 574 15.71 -12.79 -13.17
C HIS A 574 16.80 -11.85 -13.69
N ILE A 575 17.83 -11.64 -12.88
CA ILE A 575 19.02 -10.88 -13.27
C ILE A 575 20.21 -11.81 -13.17
N LEU A 576 20.81 -12.09 -14.33
CA LEU A 576 21.92 -13.04 -14.47
C LEU A 576 23.12 -12.30 -15.07
N PRO A 577 24.11 -11.87 -14.27
CA PRO A 577 25.34 -11.29 -14.80
C PRO A 577 26.12 -12.34 -15.60
N ARG A 578 26.59 -11.98 -16.79
CA ARG A 578 27.13 -12.89 -17.80
C ARG A 578 28.62 -12.69 -18.07
N LYS A 579 29.34 -13.80 -18.13
CA LYS A 579 30.73 -13.88 -18.55
C LYS A 579 30.85 -14.72 -19.82
N LYS A 580 31.93 -14.48 -20.57
CA LYS A 580 32.28 -15.34 -21.69
C LYS A 580 32.56 -16.75 -21.16
N GLY A 581 31.85 -17.74 -21.71
CA GLY A 581 32.02 -19.15 -21.34
C GLY A 581 31.06 -19.66 -20.26
N ASP A 582 30.05 -18.90 -19.83
CA ASP A 582 29.04 -19.39 -18.88
C ASP A 582 28.32 -20.66 -19.38
N PHE A 583 28.10 -20.75 -20.69
CA PHE A 583 27.45 -21.88 -21.36
C PHE A 583 28.17 -22.21 -22.67
N ALA A 584 28.00 -23.44 -23.15
CA ALA A 584 28.51 -23.87 -24.45
C ALA A 584 27.80 -23.12 -25.58
N ASN A 585 26.46 -23.02 -25.50
CA ASN A 585 25.64 -22.14 -26.36
C ASN A 585 24.94 -21.09 -25.50
N ASN A 586 24.82 -19.86 -26.01
CA ASN A 586 24.20 -18.78 -25.24
C ASN A 586 22.75 -19.10 -24.84
N ASP A 587 22.00 -19.81 -25.67
CA ASP A 587 20.58 -20.12 -25.45
C ASP A 587 20.35 -21.27 -24.46
N ASP A 588 21.41 -21.98 -24.04
CA ASP A 588 21.30 -23.02 -22.99
C ASP A 588 20.76 -22.45 -21.66
N ILE A 589 20.87 -21.13 -21.47
CA ILE A 589 20.32 -20.41 -20.32
C ILE A 589 18.80 -20.61 -20.16
N TYR A 590 18.04 -20.71 -21.25
CA TYR A 590 16.57 -20.87 -21.18
C TYR A 590 16.20 -22.26 -20.68
N SER A 591 16.90 -23.29 -21.15
CA SER A 591 16.74 -24.66 -20.64
C SER A 591 17.11 -24.74 -19.16
N ARG A 592 18.18 -24.06 -18.75
CA ARG A 592 18.59 -24.00 -17.34
C ARG A 592 17.58 -23.28 -16.46
N LEU A 593 17.03 -22.15 -16.92
CA LEU A 593 15.98 -21.40 -16.22
C LEU A 593 14.69 -22.23 -16.08
N ALA A 594 14.27 -22.94 -17.13
CA ALA A 594 13.06 -23.75 -17.11
C ALA A 594 13.10 -24.89 -16.08
N ASP A 595 14.29 -25.44 -15.81
CA ASP A 595 14.46 -26.54 -14.85
C ASP A 595 14.93 -26.09 -13.46
N GLN A 596 15.38 -24.84 -13.29
CA GLN A 596 16.04 -24.34 -12.06
C GLN A 596 15.19 -24.55 -10.80
N ASP A 597 13.92 -24.14 -10.86
CA ASP A 597 13.04 -24.10 -9.69
C ASP A 597 12.20 -25.37 -9.52
N ARG A 598 12.35 -26.35 -10.42
CA ARG A 598 11.67 -27.64 -10.31
C ARG A 598 12.28 -28.48 -9.20
N ASP A 599 11.43 -29.17 -8.43
CA ASP A 599 11.91 -30.07 -7.36
C ASP A 599 12.75 -31.23 -7.90
N THR A 600 12.60 -31.56 -9.18
CA THR A 600 13.39 -32.57 -9.91
C THR A 600 14.80 -32.13 -10.29
N ASN A 601 15.18 -30.87 -10.03
CA ASN A 601 16.52 -30.38 -10.38
C ASN A 601 17.60 -31.01 -9.48
N PRO A 602 18.63 -31.67 -10.05
CA PRO A 602 19.67 -32.35 -9.28
C PRO A 602 20.67 -31.40 -8.61
N THR A 603 20.63 -30.10 -8.90
CA THR A 603 21.56 -29.10 -8.36
C THR A 603 21.21 -28.78 -6.91
N SER A 604 22.21 -28.80 -6.01
CA SER A 604 22.02 -28.50 -4.60
C SER A 604 21.51 -27.06 -4.39
N ARG A 605 20.58 -26.91 -3.46
CA ARG A 605 20.14 -25.60 -2.97
C ARG A 605 21.28 -24.97 -2.18
N ARG A 606 21.50 -23.67 -2.38
CA ARG A 606 22.41 -22.89 -1.52
C ARG A 606 21.89 -22.89 -0.09
N THR A 607 22.80 -22.91 0.85
CA THR A 607 22.49 -22.75 2.27
C THR A 607 21.93 -21.34 2.52
N LEU A 608 21.22 -21.16 3.63
CA LEU A 608 20.77 -19.83 4.04
C LEU A 608 21.97 -18.92 4.34
N GLN A 609 23.04 -19.46 4.92
CA GLN A 609 24.24 -18.71 5.25
C GLN A 609 24.90 -18.08 4.01
N GLU A 610 25.09 -18.86 2.94
CA GLU A 610 25.63 -18.36 1.67
C GLU A 610 24.78 -17.23 1.07
N GLN A 611 23.45 -17.35 1.16
CA GLN A 611 22.52 -16.33 0.69
C GLN A 611 22.60 -15.05 1.51
N VAL A 612 22.72 -15.16 2.83
CA VAL A 612 22.87 -14.01 3.73
C VAL A 612 24.20 -13.29 3.52
N GLU A 613 25.30 -14.04 3.35
CA GLU A 613 26.62 -13.48 3.08
C GLU A 613 26.65 -12.74 1.74
N GLU A 614 26.05 -13.32 0.69
CA GLU A 614 25.91 -12.66 -0.61
C GLU A 614 25.06 -11.39 -0.51
N ALA A 615 23.93 -11.44 0.21
CA ALA A 615 23.09 -10.26 0.41
C ALA A 615 23.83 -9.15 1.17
N ALA A 616 24.59 -9.50 2.22
CA ALA A 616 25.39 -8.55 2.99
C ALA A 616 26.49 -7.90 2.13
N TYR A 617 27.18 -8.69 1.31
CA TYR A 617 28.14 -8.18 0.33
C TYR A 617 27.49 -7.22 -0.67
N LEU A 618 26.35 -7.60 -1.26
CA LEU A 618 25.63 -6.77 -2.23
C LEU A 618 25.14 -5.46 -1.64
N ARG A 619 24.70 -5.44 -0.37
CA ARG A 619 24.27 -4.21 0.33
C ARG A 619 25.35 -3.13 0.34
N THR A 620 26.64 -3.50 0.32
CA THR A 620 27.76 -2.53 0.32
C THR A 620 27.81 -1.66 -0.93
N PHE A 621 27.21 -2.09 -2.04
CA PHE A 621 27.14 -1.32 -3.29
C PHE A 621 26.03 -0.26 -3.28
N PHE A 622 25.19 -0.22 -2.25
CA PHE A 622 24.09 0.74 -2.07
C PHE A 622 24.31 1.69 -0.87
N LEU A 623 25.51 1.66 -0.28
CA LEU A 623 25.89 2.53 0.84
C LEU A 623 26.31 3.92 0.37
#